data_AF-A0A959HC50-F1
#
_entry.id   AF-A0A959HC50-F1
#
_cell.length_a   1.000
_cell.length_b   1.000
_cell.length_c   1.000
_cell.angle_alpha   90.00
_cell.angle_beta   90.00
_cell.angle_gamma   90.00
#
_symmetry.space_group_name_H-M   'P 1'
#
loop_
_entity.id
_entity.type
_entity.pdbx_description
1 polymer ?
#
loop_
_entity_poly.entity_id
_entity_poly.type
_entity_poly.pdbx_seq_one_letter_code
_entity_poly.pdbx_strand_id
1 'polypeptide(L)'
;MKKLKVLLFGLAVLSFSACNKKKVAALESELAMKNEQVEQLEAQLNHAQSTQASLLDRMADLSVVNKEGAESIRKSLDNITQQYSFIQDLTSKIQTKDSLNLALVMNLKRSLSNVDDEDIQVEVKGGFVYVSISDKLLFQSGSSRVNKAAYSVLGKIATVVNDHDDMNIMVEGHTDDVPISNSCVADNWDLSVKRATSVVRILQEDHYVAPERMTAAGRSQYVPKASNTTAAGRSLNRRTEIIIMPKLDQFFKLLEPPVVKN
;
A
#
# COMPACT_ATOMS: atom_id res chain seq x y z
N MET A 1 19.04 31.08 -38.37
CA MET A 1 17.86 30.90 -37.49
C MET A 1 17.86 29.54 -36.74
N LYS A 2 18.99 29.09 -36.16
CA LYS A 2 19.05 27.79 -35.44
C LYS A 2 19.58 27.87 -34.00
N LYS A 3 20.03 29.04 -33.52
CA LYS A 3 20.54 29.22 -32.15
C LYS A 3 19.51 29.76 -31.14
N LEU A 4 18.29 30.11 -31.58
CA LEU A 4 17.26 30.71 -30.70
C LEU A 4 16.24 29.69 -30.16
N LYS A 5 16.12 28.49 -30.76
CA LYS A 5 15.17 27.45 -30.30
C LYS A 5 15.69 26.55 -29.17
N VAL A 6 17.00 26.53 -28.92
CA VAL A 6 17.61 25.70 -27.86
C VAL A 6 17.48 26.35 -26.47
N LEU A 7 17.33 27.68 -26.40
CA LEU A 7 17.18 28.39 -25.13
C LEU A 7 15.76 28.28 -24.53
N LEU A 8 14.74 28.09 -25.37
CA LEU A 8 13.34 27.99 -24.92
C LEU A 8 13.00 26.62 -24.29
N PHE A 9 13.72 25.55 -24.68
CA PHE A 9 13.45 24.20 -24.18
C PHE A 9 14.10 23.94 -22.81
N GLY A 10 15.22 24.62 -22.50
CA GLY A 10 15.85 24.58 -21.17
C GLY A 10 15.02 25.28 -20.09
N LEU A 11 14.27 26.33 -20.44
CA LEU A 11 13.43 27.08 -19.50
C LEU A 11 12.16 26.30 -19.08
N ALA A 12 11.63 25.45 -19.96
CA ALA A 12 10.43 24.65 -19.68
C ALA A 12 10.71 23.48 -18.71
N VAL A 13 11.88 22.82 -18.83
CA VAL A 13 12.29 21.71 -17.94
C VAL A 13 12.64 22.21 -16.53
N LEU A 14 13.19 23.42 -16.42
CA LEU A 14 13.42 24.10 -15.13
C LEU A 14 12.12 24.51 -14.44
N SER A 15 11.09 24.91 -15.21
CA SER A 15 9.79 25.34 -14.66
C SER A 15 8.95 24.17 -14.14
N PHE A 16 8.99 23.00 -14.80
CA PHE A 16 8.31 21.78 -14.32
C PHE A 16 8.95 21.22 -13.03
N SER A 17 10.28 21.25 -12.93
CA SER A 17 10.99 20.83 -11.71
C SER A 17 10.77 21.79 -10.54
N ALA A 18 10.62 23.09 -10.81
CA ALA A 18 10.31 24.09 -9.80
C ALA A 18 8.87 23.99 -9.26
N CYS A 19 7.92 23.62 -10.11
CA CYS A 19 6.51 23.49 -9.73
C CYS A 19 6.27 22.28 -8.80
N ASN A 20 6.92 21.14 -9.08
CA ASN A 20 6.90 19.99 -8.17
C ASN A 20 7.66 20.26 -6.87
N LYS A 21 8.81 20.95 -6.89
CA LYS A 21 9.52 21.35 -5.67
C LYS A 21 8.69 22.27 -4.77
N LYS A 22 7.95 23.22 -5.35
CA LYS A 22 7.04 24.09 -4.58
C LYS A 22 5.88 23.31 -3.96
N LYS A 23 5.33 22.32 -4.67
CA LYS A 23 4.24 21.48 -4.17
C LYS A 23 4.70 20.52 -3.07
N VAL A 24 5.90 19.96 -3.21
CA VAL A 24 6.56 19.15 -2.16
C VAL A 24 6.87 20.00 -0.93
N ALA A 25 7.47 21.18 -1.10
CA ALA A 25 7.74 22.09 0.02
C ALA A 25 6.46 22.57 0.73
N ALA A 26 5.37 22.77 -0.01
CA ALA A 26 4.07 23.09 0.57
C ALA A 26 3.50 21.93 1.40
N LEU A 27 3.59 20.70 0.90
CA LEU A 27 3.17 19.50 1.61
C LEU A 27 4.05 19.21 2.84
N GLU A 28 5.35 19.44 2.75
CA GLU A 28 6.28 19.31 3.89
C GLU A 28 5.98 20.34 4.99
N SER A 29 5.68 21.58 4.60
CA SER A 29 5.24 22.63 5.54
C SER A 29 3.90 22.29 6.19
N GLU A 30 2.94 21.78 5.41
CA GLU A 30 1.65 21.33 5.94
C GLU A 30 1.79 20.13 6.89
N LEU A 31 2.65 19.16 6.55
CA LEU A 31 2.97 18.03 7.42
C LEU A 31 3.64 18.49 8.73
N ALA A 32 4.57 19.45 8.65
CA ALA A 32 5.22 20.02 9.83
C ALA A 32 4.20 20.72 10.74
N MET A 33 3.32 21.56 10.18
CA MET A 33 2.26 22.21 10.95
C MET A 33 1.27 21.20 11.55
N LYS A 34 0.95 20.12 10.84
CA LYS A 34 0.08 19.04 11.35
C LYS A 34 0.74 18.24 12.47
N ASN A 35 2.02 17.94 12.36
CA ASN A 35 2.77 17.26 13.41
C ASN A 35 2.88 18.13 14.66
N GLU A 36 3.14 19.44 14.50
CA GLU A 36 3.16 20.39 15.62
C GLU A 36 1.78 20.50 16.29
N GLN A 37 0.68 20.48 15.51
CA GLN A 37 -0.68 20.40 16.06
C GLN A 37 -0.92 19.11 16.87
N VAL A 38 -0.43 17.96 16.37
CA VAL A 38 -0.56 16.68 17.09
C VAL A 38 0.22 16.73 18.40
N GLU A 39 1.46 17.22 18.38
CA GLU A 39 2.30 17.36 19.58
C GLU A 39 1.66 18.30 20.61
N GLN A 40 1.09 19.42 20.16
CA GLN A 40 0.34 20.33 21.02
C GLN A 40 -0.91 19.67 21.63
N LEU A 41 -1.66 18.90 20.83
CA LEU A 41 -2.85 18.17 21.32
C LEU A 41 -2.48 17.08 22.32
N GLU A 42 -1.39 16.34 22.10
CA GLU A 42 -0.87 15.35 23.05
C GLU A 42 -0.41 16.02 24.35
N ALA A 43 0.30 17.14 24.26
CA ALA A 43 0.70 17.91 25.44
C ALA A 43 -0.51 18.44 26.23
N GLN A 44 -1.56 18.92 25.54
CA GLN A 44 -2.81 19.34 26.17
C GLN A 44 -3.54 18.17 26.84
N LEU A 45 -3.55 16.99 26.21
CA LEU A 45 -4.19 15.81 26.75
C LEU A 45 -3.46 15.30 28.00
N ASN A 46 -2.13 15.26 27.96
CA ASN A 46 -1.30 14.93 29.12
C ASN A 46 -1.49 15.94 30.26
N HIS A 47 -1.54 17.24 29.95
CA HIS A 47 -1.77 18.28 30.94
C HIS A 47 -3.19 18.22 31.54
N ALA A 48 -4.20 17.95 30.74
CA ALA A 48 -5.58 17.76 31.20
C ALA A 48 -5.67 16.53 32.10
N GLN A 49 -5.03 15.41 31.74
CA GLN A 49 -4.95 14.21 32.58
C GLN A 49 -4.22 14.47 33.89
N SER A 50 -3.07 15.14 33.88
CA SER A 50 -2.34 15.47 35.11
C SER A 50 -3.14 16.41 36.02
N THR A 51 -3.84 17.37 35.41
CA THR A 51 -4.69 18.32 36.14
C THR A 51 -5.88 17.59 36.76
N GLN A 52 -6.53 16.70 36.01
CA GLN A 52 -7.61 15.84 36.52
C GLN A 52 -7.13 14.98 37.70
N ALA A 53 -5.97 14.33 37.57
CA ALA A 53 -5.37 13.54 38.66
C ALA A 53 -5.10 14.40 39.91
N SER A 54 -4.56 15.61 39.74
CA SER A 54 -4.30 16.53 40.86
C SER A 54 -5.58 17.08 41.51
N LEU A 55 -6.63 17.31 40.71
CA LEU A 55 -7.93 17.76 41.21
C LEU A 55 -8.63 16.65 41.98
N LEU A 56 -8.53 15.40 41.51
CA LEU A 56 -9.00 14.21 42.21
C LEU A 56 -8.33 14.03 43.56
N ASP A 57 -7.01 14.18 43.63
CA ASP A 57 -6.23 14.12 44.87
C ASP A 57 -6.69 15.20 45.87
N ARG A 58 -6.84 16.44 45.40
CA ARG A 58 -7.37 17.54 46.22
C ARG A 58 -8.83 17.37 46.64
N MET A 59 -9.67 16.75 45.81
CA MET A 59 -11.06 16.42 46.13
C MET A 59 -11.14 15.28 47.16
N ALA A 60 -10.22 14.32 47.12
CA ALA A 60 -10.09 13.27 48.12
C ALA A 60 -9.65 13.82 49.49
N ASP A 61 -8.79 14.85 49.51
CA ASP A 61 -8.38 15.56 50.73
C ASP A 61 -9.48 16.48 51.30
N LEU A 62 -10.23 17.19 50.45
CA LEU A 62 -11.22 18.20 50.88
C LEU A 62 -12.57 17.62 51.29
N SER A 63 -12.82 16.36 50.98
CA SER A 63 -14.13 15.76 51.16
C SER A 63 -13.98 14.35 51.74
N VAL A 64 -14.45 14.17 52.96
CA VAL A 64 -14.90 12.84 53.40
C VAL A 64 -16.09 12.49 52.50
N VAL A 65 -15.86 12.03 51.27
CA VAL A 65 -16.92 11.70 50.29
C VAL A 65 -16.63 10.38 49.59
N ASN A 66 -17.61 9.49 49.75
CA ASN A 66 -18.00 8.39 48.88
C ASN A 66 -16.85 7.69 48.11
N LYS A 67 -16.19 6.73 48.78
CA LYS A 67 -15.19 5.82 48.20
C LYS A 67 -15.54 5.36 46.78
N GLU A 68 -16.83 5.09 46.53
CA GLU A 68 -17.35 4.64 45.25
C GLU A 68 -17.15 5.65 44.09
N GLY A 69 -17.31 6.95 44.34
CA GLY A 69 -17.12 7.99 43.33
C GLY A 69 -15.65 8.17 42.96
N ALA A 70 -14.76 8.20 43.96
CA ALA A 70 -13.32 8.28 43.74
C ALA A 70 -12.79 7.02 43.04
N GLU A 71 -13.29 5.84 43.39
CA GLU A 71 -12.94 4.58 42.73
C GLU A 71 -13.42 4.53 41.28
N SER A 72 -14.65 4.98 40.99
CA SER A 72 -15.18 5.07 39.63
C SER A 72 -14.35 5.99 38.74
N ILE A 73 -13.92 7.14 39.26
CA ILE A 73 -13.08 8.06 38.50
C ILE A 73 -11.68 7.48 38.30
N ARG A 74 -11.09 6.84 39.32
CA ARG A 74 -9.80 6.16 39.21
C ARG A 74 -9.83 5.07 38.13
N LYS A 75 -10.87 4.23 38.12
CA LYS A 75 -11.07 3.21 37.10
C LYS A 75 -11.25 3.80 35.69
N SER A 76 -11.91 4.95 35.59
CA SER A 76 -12.04 5.65 34.31
C SER A 76 -10.71 6.22 33.82
N LEU A 77 -9.90 6.76 34.74
CA LEU A 77 -8.55 7.25 34.46
C LEU A 77 -7.65 6.11 33.99
N ASP A 78 -7.67 4.97 34.69
CA ASP A 78 -6.91 3.76 34.34
C ASP A 78 -7.30 3.25 32.94
N ASN A 79 -8.60 3.18 32.64
CA ASN A 79 -9.10 2.80 31.31
C ASN A 79 -8.61 3.76 30.21
N ILE A 80 -8.62 5.07 30.47
CA ILE A 80 -8.15 6.08 29.52
C ILE A 80 -6.63 5.95 29.30
N THR A 81 -5.86 5.75 30.36
CA THR A 81 -4.40 5.53 30.26
C THR A 81 -4.08 4.27 29.46
N GLN A 82 -4.83 3.18 29.69
CA GLN A 82 -4.70 1.95 28.90
C GLN A 82 -5.03 2.19 27.42
N GLN A 83 -6.13 2.89 27.11
CA GLN A 83 -6.48 3.24 25.74
C GLN A 83 -5.40 4.10 25.07
N TYR A 84 -4.84 5.07 25.79
CA TYR A 84 -3.76 5.91 25.26
C TYR A 84 -2.51 5.09 24.93
N SER A 85 -2.11 4.17 25.80
CA SER A 85 -0.97 3.27 25.52
C SER A 85 -1.21 2.37 24.30
N PHE A 86 -2.44 1.90 24.10
CA PHE A 86 -2.82 1.13 22.92
C PHE A 86 -2.78 1.98 21.65
N ILE A 87 -3.26 3.23 21.69
CA ILE A 87 -3.20 4.16 20.56
C ILE A 87 -1.73 4.45 20.18
N GLN A 88 -0.84 4.64 21.16
CA GLN A 88 0.58 4.85 20.89
C GLN A 88 1.22 3.61 20.24
N ASP A 89 0.93 2.42 20.76
CA ASP A 89 1.42 1.15 20.18
C ASP A 89 0.92 0.96 18.73
N LEU A 90 -0.38 1.18 18.49
CA LEU A 90 -0.96 1.19 17.15
C LEU A 90 -0.25 2.16 16.21
N THR A 91 0.02 3.39 16.68
CA THR A 91 0.68 4.42 15.89
C THR A 91 2.10 4.00 15.49
N SER A 92 2.87 3.44 16.43
CA SER A 92 4.22 2.92 16.15
C SER A 92 4.19 1.76 15.15
N LYS A 93 3.23 0.84 15.30
CA LYS A 93 3.05 -0.29 14.38
C LYS A 93 2.66 0.17 12.97
N ILE A 94 1.79 1.18 12.85
CA ILE A 94 1.42 1.78 11.55
C ILE A 94 2.64 2.42 10.89
N GLN A 95 3.41 3.22 11.61
CA GLN A 95 4.63 3.85 11.08
C GLN A 95 5.65 2.81 10.59
N THR A 96 5.83 1.73 11.36
CA THR A 96 6.71 0.63 10.97
C THR A 96 6.23 -0.01 9.68
N LYS A 97 4.93 -0.32 9.56
CA LYS A 97 4.33 -0.87 8.34
C LYS A 97 4.53 0.04 7.13
N ASP A 98 4.32 1.34 7.27
CA ASP A 98 4.50 2.29 6.18
C ASP A 98 5.95 2.36 5.71
N SER A 99 6.90 2.30 6.64
CA SER A 99 8.33 2.26 6.30
C SER A 99 8.72 0.98 5.54
N LEU A 100 8.14 -0.17 5.89
CA LEU A 100 8.34 -1.45 5.20
C LEU A 100 7.75 -1.41 3.78
N ASN A 101 6.52 -0.91 3.63
CA ASN A 101 5.88 -0.74 2.33
C ASN A 101 6.68 0.21 1.42
N LEU A 102 7.23 1.29 1.98
CA LEU A 102 8.09 2.21 1.24
C LEU A 102 9.39 1.53 0.79
N ALA A 103 10.05 0.78 1.68
CA ALA A 103 11.25 0.02 1.36
C ALA A 103 10.99 -1.00 0.24
N LEU A 104 9.86 -1.71 0.31
CA LEU A 104 9.43 -2.66 -0.70
C LEU A 104 9.26 -1.99 -2.07
N VAL A 105 8.60 -0.83 -2.12
CA VAL A 105 8.46 -0.08 -3.38
C VAL A 105 9.80 0.39 -3.91
N MET A 106 10.71 0.86 -3.05
CA MET A 106 12.05 1.28 -3.49
C MET A 106 12.85 0.10 -4.03
N ASN A 107 12.78 -1.06 -3.39
CA ASN A 107 13.44 -2.29 -3.85
C ASN A 107 12.86 -2.77 -5.18
N LEU A 108 11.53 -2.79 -5.32
CA LEU A 108 10.87 -3.15 -6.58
C LEU A 108 11.21 -2.18 -7.70
N LYS A 109 11.11 -0.86 -7.47
CA LYS A 109 11.49 0.16 -8.47
C LYS A 109 12.95 0.05 -8.87
N ARG A 110 13.85 -0.23 -7.92
CA ARG A 110 15.28 -0.42 -8.20
C ARG A 110 15.54 -1.71 -9.00
N SER A 111 14.86 -2.81 -8.67
CA SER A 111 15.01 -4.09 -9.38
C SER A 111 14.45 -4.01 -10.80
N LEU A 112 13.36 -3.26 -10.97
CA LEU A 112 12.61 -3.11 -12.22
C LEU A 112 13.02 -1.88 -13.04
N SER A 113 14.03 -1.10 -12.61
CA SER A 113 14.47 0.14 -13.25
C SER A 113 14.94 0.01 -14.70
N ASN A 114 15.30 -1.21 -15.13
CA ASN A 114 15.72 -1.51 -16.50
C ASN A 114 14.53 -1.93 -17.40
N VAL A 115 13.29 -1.82 -16.92
CA VAL A 115 12.07 -2.07 -17.69
C VAL A 115 11.39 -0.73 -17.94
N ASP A 116 10.83 -0.55 -19.13
CA ASP A 116 10.13 0.68 -19.48
C ASP A 116 8.97 0.96 -18.53
N ASP A 117 8.86 2.21 -18.05
CA ASP A 117 7.80 2.67 -17.14
C ASP A 117 6.38 2.51 -17.75
N GLU A 118 6.28 2.39 -19.09
CA GLU A 118 5.00 2.12 -19.77
C GLU A 118 4.54 0.67 -19.59
N ASP A 119 5.46 -0.26 -19.34
CA ASP A 119 5.16 -1.69 -19.20
C ASP A 119 5.03 -2.14 -17.75
N ILE A 120 5.65 -1.44 -16.80
CA ILE A 120 5.59 -1.75 -15.37
C ILE A 120 5.35 -0.49 -14.54
N GLN A 121 4.34 -0.54 -13.68
CA GLN A 121 4.04 0.51 -12.73
C GLN A 121 3.96 -0.05 -11.31
N VAL A 122 4.65 0.59 -10.36
CA VAL A 122 4.62 0.22 -8.94
C VAL A 122 3.98 1.33 -8.11
N GLU A 123 2.89 0.99 -7.41
CA GLU A 123 2.10 1.93 -6.58
C GLU A 123 1.79 1.34 -5.21
N VAL A 124 1.67 2.19 -4.17
CA VAL A 124 1.14 1.78 -2.85
C VAL A 124 -0.29 2.28 -2.73
N LYS A 125 -1.22 1.40 -2.37
CA LYS A 125 -2.62 1.77 -2.08
C LYS A 125 -3.11 0.99 -0.87
N GLY A 126 -3.63 1.68 0.14
CA GLY A 126 -4.23 1.04 1.33
C GLY A 126 -3.26 0.13 2.11
N GLY A 127 -1.96 0.40 2.05
CA GLY A 127 -0.94 -0.44 2.67
C GLY A 127 -0.65 -1.76 1.93
N PHE A 128 -1.12 -1.90 0.69
CA PHE A 128 -0.71 -2.94 -0.26
C PHE A 128 0.17 -2.34 -1.36
N VAL A 129 1.10 -3.15 -1.86
CA VAL A 129 1.97 -2.76 -2.98
C VAL A 129 1.45 -3.42 -4.25
N TYR A 130 1.10 -2.60 -5.24
CA TYR A 130 0.60 -3.01 -6.54
C TYR A 130 1.73 -2.91 -7.57
N VAL A 131 2.07 -4.03 -8.19
CA VAL A 131 2.93 -4.09 -9.36
C VAL A 131 2.04 -4.39 -10.57
N SER A 132 1.72 -3.34 -11.33
CA SER A 132 0.91 -3.44 -12.54
C SER A 132 1.81 -3.68 -13.74
N ILE A 133 1.58 -4.75 -14.47
CA ILE A 133 2.38 -5.12 -15.63
C ILE A 133 1.48 -5.20 -16.85
N SER A 134 1.93 -4.62 -17.98
CA SER A 134 1.20 -4.66 -19.23
C SER A 134 1.05 -6.10 -19.74
N ASP A 135 -0.14 -6.46 -20.22
CA ASP A 135 -0.36 -7.79 -20.77
C ASP A 135 0.45 -8.03 -22.05
N LYS A 136 0.82 -6.96 -22.76
CA LYS A 136 1.68 -7.04 -23.96
C LYS A 136 3.09 -7.54 -23.59
N LEU A 137 3.62 -7.10 -22.46
CA LEU A 137 4.91 -7.59 -21.95
C LEU A 137 4.77 -9.04 -21.50
N LEU A 138 3.71 -9.35 -20.74
CA LEU A 138 3.55 -10.66 -20.10
C LEU A 138 3.14 -11.78 -21.05
N PHE A 139 2.21 -11.56 -21.97
CA PHE A 139 1.55 -12.63 -22.71
C PHE A 139 1.55 -12.41 -24.22
N GLN A 140 1.33 -13.51 -24.95
CA GLN A 140 0.96 -13.42 -26.36
C GLN A 140 -0.48 -12.89 -26.51
N SER A 141 -0.76 -12.22 -27.63
CA SER A 141 -2.08 -11.65 -27.91
C SER A 141 -3.18 -12.70 -27.79
N GLY A 142 -4.25 -12.38 -27.05
CA GLY A 142 -5.40 -13.27 -26.83
C GLY A 142 -5.10 -14.59 -26.11
N SER A 143 -3.92 -14.72 -25.49
CA SER A 143 -3.45 -15.96 -24.86
C SER A 143 -3.06 -15.74 -23.40
N SER A 144 -3.00 -16.83 -22.63
CA SER A 144 -2.40 -16.92 -21.30
C SER A 144 -0.97 -17.49 -21.32
N ARG A 145 -0.41 -17.73 -22.51
CA ARG A 145 0.99 -18.15 -22.69
C ARG A 145 1.93 -16.97 -22.44
N VAL A 146 2.83 -17.14 -21.49
CA VAL A 146 3.78 -16.11 -21.04
C VAL A 146 4.95 -15.96 -22.02
N ASN A 147 5.31 -14.72 -22.32
CA ASN A 147 6.42 -14.36 -23.19
C ASN A 147 7.77 -14.61 -22.51
N LYS A 148 8.82 -14.91 -23.28
CA LYS A 148 10.19 -15.12 -22.72
C LYS A 148 10.71 -13.93 -21.93
N ALA A 149 10.43 -12.70 -22.39
CA ALA A 149 10.84 -11.47 -21.71
C ALA A 149 10.22 -11.33 -20.31
N ALA A 150 9.02 -11.87 -20.10
CA ALA A 150 8.29 -11.78 -18.84
C ALA A 150 8.96 -12.60 -17.72
N TYR A 151 9.64 -13.71 -18.03
CA TYR A 151 10.32 -14.53 -17.02
C TYR A 151 11.38 -13.74 -16.24
N SER A 152 12.14 -12.88 -16.94
CA SER A 152 13.13 -12.01 -16.28
C SER A 152 12.48 -11.02 -15.30
N VAL A 153 11.32 -10.47 -15.67
CA VAL A 153 10.56 -9.55 -14.84
C VAL A 153 9.94 -10.26 -13.64
N LEU A 154 9.28 -11.41 -13.86
CA LEU A 154 8.70 -12.21 -12.80
C LEU A 154 9.76 -12.70 -11.81
N GLY A 155 10.96 -13.07 -12.30
CA GLY A 155 12.07 -13.46 -11.44
C GLY A 155 12.54 -12.33 -10.53
N LYS A 156 12.63 -11.11 -11.04
CA LYS A 156 12.97 -9.92 -10.23
C LYS A 156 11.95 -9.64 -9.14
N ILE A 157 10.66 -9.80 -9.43
CA ILE A 157 9.58 -9.66 -8.46
C ILE A 157 9.66 -10.79 -7.42
N ALA A 158 9.88 -12.02 -7.87
CA ALA A 158 9.99 -13.18 -6.99
C ALA A 158 11.16 -13.06 -6.00
N THR A 159 12.32 -12.56 -6.42
CA THR A 159 13.44 -12.29 -5.51
C THR A 159 13.01 -11.37 -4.37
N VAL A 160 12.37 -10.25 -4.70
CA VAL A 160 11.94 -9.28 -3.67
C VAL A 160 10.90 -9.89 -2.74
N VAL A 161 9.96 -10.69 -3.25
CA VAL A 161 8.92 -11.27 -2.39
C VAL A 161 9.42 -12.47 -1.57
N ASN A 162 10.44 -13.19 -2.04
CA ASN A 162 11.08 -14.26 -1.26
C ASN A 162 11.91 -13.70 -0.10
N ASP A 163 12.45 -12.49 -0.22
CA ASP A 163 13.11 -11.78 0.89
C ASP A 163 12.13 -11.32 1.99
N HIS A 164 10.83 -11.36 1.72
CA HIS A 164 9.75 -10.94 2.62
C HIS A 164 8.70 -12.07 2.79
N ASP A 165 9.07 -13.14 3.52
CA ASP A 165 8.25 -14.35 3.70
C ASP A 165 6.96 -14.16 4.52
N ASP A 166 6.84 -13.02 5.18
CA ASP A 166 5.73 -12.61 6.02
C ASP A 166 4.59 -11.93 5.23
N MET A 167 4.74 -11.78 3.92
CA MET A 167 3.74 -11.21 3.02
C MET A 167 3.09 -12.26 2.12
N ASN A 168 1.82 -12.04 1.78
CA ASN A 168 1.06 -12.80 0.80
C ASN A 168 1.07 -12.06 -0.55
N ILE A 169 0.83 -12.82 -1.62
CA ILE A 169 0.79 -12.35 -3.00
C ILE A 169 -0.58 -12.70 -3.59
N MET A 170 -1.21 -11.73 -4.23
CA MET A 170 -2.37 -11.96 -5.06
C MET A 170 -2.07 -11.49 -6.48
N VAL A 171 -2.28 -12.37 -7.46
CA VAL A 171 -2.13 -12.04 -8.87
C VAL A 171 -3.52 -11.86 -9.45
N GLU A 172 -3.85 -10.66 -9.91
CA GLU A 172 -5.13 -10.31 -10.52
C GLU A 172 -4.97 -10.06 -12.03
N GLY A 173 -5.70 -10.81 -12.84
CA GLY A 173 -5.80 -10.54 -14.28
C GLY A 173 -6.93 -9.56 -14.59
N HIS A 174 -6.69 -8.62 -15.51
CA HIS A 174 -7.69 -7.68 -16.02
C HIS A 174 -7.68 -7.65 -17.56
N THR A 175 -8.84 -7.44 -18.16
CA THR A 175 -8.99 -7.29 -19.62
C THR A 175 -9.53 -5.91 -19.97
N ASP A 176 -9.49 -5.57 -21.26
CA ASP A 176 -10.35 -4.53 -21.81
C ASP A 176 -11.77 -5.10 -22.06
N ASP A 177 -12.64 -4.28 -22.64
CA ASP A 177 -14.02 -4.64 -22.97
C ASP A 177 -14.20 -5.34 -24.32
N VAL A 178 -13.10 -5.67 -25.01
CA VAL A 178 -13.18 -6.37 -26.29
C VAL A 178 -13.56 -7.82 -26.01
N PRO A 179 -14.70 -8.32 -26.51
CA PRO A 179 -15.09 -9.70 -26.28
C PRO A 179 -14.08 -10.65 -26.91
N ILE A 180 -13.65 -11.66 -26.16
CA ILE A 180 -12.82 -12.75 -26.65
C ILE A 180 -13.54 -14.08 -26.46
N SER A 181 -13.44 -14.96 -27.44
CA SER A 181 -13.87 -16.36 -27.30
C SER A 181 -13.08 -17.21 -28.29
N ASN A 182 -12.46 -18.28 -27.82
CA ASN A 182 -11.72 -19.23 -28.63
C ASN A 182 -11.76 -20.64 -28.00
N SER A 183 -11.10 -21.62 -28.61
CA SER A 183 -11.14 -23.02 -28.15
C SER A 183 -10.63 -23.24 -26.73
N CYS A 184 -9.81 -22.32 -26.20
CA CYS A 184 -9.14 -22.45 -24.91
C CYS A 184 -9.63 -21.44 -23.86
N VAL A 185 -10.42 -20.44 -24.28
CA VAL A 185 -10.87 -19.29 -23.48
C VAL A 185 -12.33 -19.02 -23.81
N ALA A 186 -13.22 -19.20 -22.83
CA ALA A 186 -14.65 -18.97 -23.03
C ALA A 186 -14.99 -17.48 -23.21
N ASP A 187 -14.46 -16.63 -22.33
CA ASP A 187 -14.72 -15.19 -22.26
C ASP A 187 -13.56 -14.41 -21.58
N ASN A 188 -13.78 -13.12 -21.30
CA ASN A 188 -12.82 -12.28 -20.59
C ASN A 188 -12.59 -12.69 -19.13
N TRP A 189 -13.56 -13.33 -18.47
CA TRP A 189 -13.35 -13.90 -17.13
C TRP A 189 -12.32 -15.03 -17.22
N ASP A 190 -12.56 -15.98 -18.11
CA ASP A 190 -11.70 -17.14 -18.30
C ASP A 190 -10.27 -16.72 -18.70
N LEU A 191 -10.13 -15.74 -19.60
CA LEU A 191 -8.83 -15.21 -19.98
C LEU A 191 -8.09 -14.61 -18.79
N SER A 192 -8.78 -13.78 -17.99
CA SER A 192 -8.17 -13.07 -16.87
C SER A 192 -7.67 -14.03 -15.78
N VAL A 193 -8.46 -15.05 -15.44
CA VAL A 193 -8.10 -16.06 -14.44
C VAL A 193 -6.96 -16.95 -14.95
N LYS A 194 -7.01 -17.38 -16.22
CA LYS A 194 -5.92 -18.19 -16.81
C LYS A 194 -4.60 -17.44 -16.85
N ARG A 195 -4.61 -16.15 -17.16
CA ARG A 195 -3.41 -15.29 -17.11
C ARG A 195 -2.82 -15.20 -15.70
N ALA A 196 -3.65 -14.93 -14.70
CA ALA A 196 -3.21 -14.90 -13.31
C ALA A 196 -2.60 -16.24 -12.87
N THR A 197 -3.25 -17.35 -13.23
CA THR A 197 -2.77 -18.71 -12.92
C THR A 197 -1.42 -18.99 -13.58
N SER A 198 -1.23 -18.59 -14.85
CA SER A 198 0.05 -18.75 -15.55
C SER A 198 1.20 -18.03 -14.83
N VAL A 199 0.95 -16.82 -14.32
CA VAL A 199 1.95 -16.05 -13.57
C VAL A 199 2.26 -16.71 -12.23
N VAL A 200 1.24 -17.11 -11.46
CA VAL A 200 1.42 -17.82 -10.18
C VAL A 200 2.23 -19.11 -10.39
N ARG A 201 1.94 -19.86 -11.46
CA ARG A 201 2.67 -21.09 -11.79
C ARG A 201 4.16 -20.82 -12.03
N ILE A 202 4.52 -19.76 -12.74
CA ILE A 202 5.93 -19.39 -12.96
C ILE A 202 6.58 -18.97 -11.64
N LEU A 203 5.91 -18.15 -10.83
CA LEU A 203 6.43 -17.76 -9.52
C LEU A 203 6.69 -18.98 -8.61
N GLN A 204 5.81 -19.98 -8.67
CA GLN A 204 5.95 -21.24 -7.94
C GLN A 204 7.06 -22.14 -8.51
N GLU A 205 6.93 -22.54 -9.77
CA GLU A 205 7.73 -23.61 -10.40
C GLU A 205 9.16 -23.13 -10.71
N ASP A 206 9.33 -21.88 -11.17
CA ASP A 206 10.64 -21.38 -11.62
C ASP A 206 11.36 -20.53 -10.57
N HIS A 207 10.61 -19.92 -9.65
CA HIS A 207 11.15 -18.97 -8.66
C HIS A 207 10.88 -19.35 -7.20
N TYR A 208 10.31 -20.53 -6.96
CA TYR A 208 10.17 -21.14 -5.64
C TYR A 208 9.43 -20.28 -4.62
N VAL A 209 8.50 -19.43 -5.06
CA VAL A 209 7.61 -18.70 -4.15
C VAL A 209 6.66 -19.71 -3.50
N ALA A 210 6.52 -19.65 -2.18
CA ALA A 210 5.73 -20.61 -1.43
C ALA A 210 4.24 -20.59 -1.88
N PRO A 211 3.66 -21.72 -2.32
CA PRO A 211 2.30 -21.76 -2.89
C PRO A 211 1.22 -21.26 -1.94
N GLU A 212 1.35 -21.54 -0.64
CA GLU A 212 0.41 -21.14 0.41
C GLU A 212 0.29 -19.62 0.58
N ARG A 213 1.25 -18.85 0.04
CA ARG A 213 1.26 -17.39 0.07
C ARG A 213 0.60 -16.76 -1.15
N MET A 214 0.24 -17.55 -2.17
CA MET A 214 -0.18 -17.04 -3.49
C MET A 214 -1.65 -17.31 -3.79
N THR A 215 -2.34 -16.28 -4.29
CA THR A 215 -3.72 -16.39 -4.80
C THR A 215 -3.75 -15.91 -6.25
N ALA A 216 -4.36 -16.70 -7.15
CA ALA A 216 -4.67 -16.27 -8.51
C ALA A 216 -6.14 -15.85 -8.60
N ALA A 217 -6.41 -14.66 -9.13
CA ALA A 217 -7.75 -14.13 -9.32
C ALA A 217 -7.89 -13.45 -10.69
N GLY A 218 -9.12 -13.40 -11.20
CA GLY A 218 -9.47 -12.66 -12.41
C GLY A 218 -10.54 -11.63 -12.09
N ARG A 219 -10.48 -10.49 -12.76
CA ARG A 219 -11.45 -9.39 -12.62
C ARG A 219 -12.15 -9.04 -13.94
N SER A 220 -11.80 -9.75 -15.03
CA SER A 220 -12.33 -9.48 -16.36
C SER A 220 -12.22 -7.99 -16.72
N GLN A 221 -13.22 -7.44 -17.42
CA GLN A 221 -13.29 -6.06 -17.88
C GLN A 221 -13.91 -5.08 -16.87
N TYR A 222 -14.39 -5.58 -15.72
CA TYR A 222 -15.27 -4.83 -14.81
C TYR A 222 -14.54 -3.89 -13.84
N VAL A 223 -13.20 -3.93 -13.81
CA VAL A 223 -12.36 -3.02 -13.02
C VAL A 223 -11.36 -2.30 -13.95
N PRO A 224 -11.85 -1.40 -14.83
CA PRO A 224 -11.00 -0.65 -15.75
C PRO A 224 -10.23 0.46 -15.01
N LYS A 225 -8.98 0.69 -15.41
CA LYS A 225 -8.16 1.85 -14.97
C LYS A 225 -8.41 3.09 -15.82
N ALA A 226 -8.79 2.90 -17.08
CA ALA A 226 -9.00 3.97 -18.04
C ALA A 226 -10.22 3.68 -18.91
N SER A 227 -10.67 4.69 -19.67
CA SER A 227 -11.80 4.52 -20.58
C SER A 227 -11.52 3.50 -21.67
N ASN A 228 -12.41 2.52 -21.85
CA ASN A 228 -12.35 1.55 -22.94
C ASN A 228 -12.66 2.16 -24.33
N THR A 229 -13.10 3.43 -24.39
CA THR A 229 -13.40 4.09 -25.67
C THR A 229 -12.17 4.37 -26.52
N THR A 230 -10.98 4.44 -25.92
CA THR A 230 -9.71 4.73 -26.62
C THR A 230 -8.79 3.53 -26.66
N ALA A 231 -7.98 3.41 -27.71
CA ALA A 231 -6.98 2.32 -27.81
C ALA A 231 -5.94 2.38 -26.67
N ALA A 232 -5.53 3.59 -26.29
CA ALA A 232 -4.64 3.81 -25.15
C ALA A 232 -5.27 3.34 -23.83
N GLY A 233 -6.52 3.72 -23.56
CA GLY A 233 -7.23 3.29 -22.35
C GLY A 233 -7.45 1.78 -22.29
N ARG A 234 -7.80 1.13 -23.40
CA ARG A 234 -7.86 -0.33 -23.48
C ARG A 234 -6.52 -0.99 -23.19
N SER A 235 -5.42 -0.40 -23.68
CA SER A 235 -4.07 -0.91 -23.38
C SER A 235 -3.72 -0.84 -21.90
N LEU A 236 -4.14 0.20 -21.19
CA LEU A 236 -3.97 0.32 -19.73
C LEU A 236 -4.87 -0.66 -18.96
N ASN A 237 -6.03 -1.03 -19.52
CA ASN A 237 -6.95 -1.97 -18.88
C ASN A 237 -6.46 -3.42 -18.97
N ARG A 238 -5.82 -3.81 -20.09
CA ARG A 238 -5.18 -5.11 -20.29
C ARG A 238 -3.87 -5.20 -19.50
N ARG A 239 -3.98 -5.67 -18.26
CA ARG A 239 -2.87 -5.73 -17.31
C ARG A 239 -3.04 -6.91 -16.38
N THR A 240 -1.93 -7.32 -15.79
CA THR A 240 -1.90 -8.20 -14.62
C THR A 240 -1.31 -7.44 -13.45
N GLU A 241 -2.00 -7.46 -12.32
CA GLU A 241 -1.54 -6.83 -11.09
C GLU A 241 -1.01 -7.90 -10.14
N ILE A 242 0.23 -7.74 -9.70
CA ILE A 242 0.80 -8.53 -8.60
C ILE A 242 0.71 -7.65 -7.36
N ILE A 243 -0.15 -8.06 -6.44
CA ILE A 243 -0.50 -7.34 -5.23
C ILE A 243 0.18 -8.01 -4.05
N ILE A 244 1.11 -7.31 -3.41
CA ILE A 244 1.82 -7.77 -2.23
C ILE A 244 1.10 -7.18 -1.01
N MET A 245 0.65 -8.06 -0.13
CA MET A 245 -0.20 -7.73 1.01
C MET A 245 0.36 -8.36 2.29
N PRO A 246 0.26 -7.69 3.46
CA PRO A 246 0.60 -8.29 4.74
C PRO A 246 -0.34 -9.47 5.05
N LYS A 247 0.14 -10.44 5.84
CA LYS A 247 -0.69 -11.55 6.29
C LYS A 247 -1.87 -11.06 7.13
N LEU A 248 -3.06 -11.62 6.91
CA LEU A 248 -4.27 -11.26 7.64
C LEU A 248 -4.12 -11.46 9.16
N ASP A 249 -3.38 -12.48 9.58
CA ASP A 249 -3.10 -12.74 10.99
C ASP A 249 -2.28 -11.60 11.63
N GLN A 250 -1.35 -11.00 10.89
CA GLN A 250 -0.63 -9.83 11.37
C GLN A 250 -1.58 -8.65 11.58
N PHE A 251 -2.57 -8.47 10.70
CA PHE A 251 -3.58 -7.42 10.86
C PHE A 251 -4.41 -7.62 12.13
N PHE A 252 -4.88 -8.83 12.42
CA PHE A 252 -5.63 -9.10 13.64
C PHE A 252 -4.79 -8.92 14.91
N LYS A 253 -3.49 -9.28 14.89
CA LYS A 253 -2.56 -8.99 15.99
C LYS A 253 -2.39 -7.49 16.29
N LEU A 254 -2.66 -6.61 15.32
CA LEU A 254 -2.67 -5.16 15.58
C LEU A 254 -3.91 -4.73 16.36
N LEU A 255 -5.04 -5.42 16.18
CA LEU A 255 -6.32 -5.10 16.82
C LEU A 255 -6.48 -5.77 18.20
N GLU A 256 -5.62 -6.73 18.54
CA GLU A 256 -5.60 -7.35 19.85
C GLU A 256 -5.18 -6.32 20.91
N PRO A 257 -6.01 -6.07 21.95
CA PRO A 257 -5.62 -5.19 23.04
C PRO A 257 -4.41 -5.77 23.78
N PRO A 258 -3.55 -4.92 24.37
CA PRO A 258 -2.39 -5.38 25.11
C PRO A 258 -2.83 -6.33 26.23
N VAL A 259 -2.17 -7.47 26.33
CA VAL A 259 -2.43 -8.45 27.40
C VAL A 259 -2.17 -7.76 28.74
N VAL A 260 -3.24 -7.49 29.48
CA VAL A 260 -3.14 -7.02 30.86
C VAL A 260 -2.55 -8.19 31.66
N LYS A 261 -1.25 -8.13 31.94
CA LYS A 261 -0.64 -9.04 32.91
C LYS A 261 -1.20 -8.68 34.27
N ASN A 262 -2.02 -9.57 34.82
CA ASN A 262 -2.44 -9.55 36.22
C ASN A 262 -1.25 -9.77 37.14
#